data_AF-A0A8X6IUH0-F1
#
_entry.id   AF-A0A8X6IUH0-F1
#
_cell.length_a   1.000
_cell.length_b   1.000
_cell.length_c   1.000
_cell.angle_alpha   90.00
_cell.angle_beta   90.00
_cell.angle_gamma   90.00
#
_symmetry.space_group_name_H-M   'P 1'
#
loop_
_entity.id
_entity.type
_entity.pdbx_description
1 polymer ?
#
loop_
_entity_poly.entity_id
_entity_poly.type
_entity_poly.pdbx_seq_one_letter_code
_entity_poly.pdbx_strand_id
1 'polypeptide(L)'
;MSGEIIQMSSAMNLIFEPADLEQASPATVSRCGMIYMEPHQLGWRPLKDSYIKSLSELELSEEYIELINDMFEWLVDPSLQFLKLMCVTFLKTSGIHLVHSLTRLFNCLMKDMLASQPSDLDEAVRSSDVRYPFKK
;
A
#
# COMPACT_ATOMS: atom_id res chain seq x y z
N MET A 1 -32.54 -8.24 -28.70
CA MET A 1 -31.57 -7.69 -27.73
C MET A 1 -32.30 -6.58 -26.99
N SER A 2 -32.72 -6.80 -25.74
CA SER A 2 -33.61 -5.89 -25.01
C SER A 2 -32.85 -4.61 -24.67
N GLY A 3 -33.11 -3.51 -25.38
CA GLY A 3 -32.55 -2.19 -25.11
C GLY A 3 -33.24 -1.50 -23.93
N GLU A 4 -33.40 -2.22 -22.82
CA GLU A 4 -34.07 -1.72 -21.63
C GLU A 4 -33.23 -0.65 -20.94
N ILE A 5 -33.86 0.48 -20.62
CA ILE A 5 -33.21 1.64 -20.02
C ILE A 5 -33.50 1.64 -18.52
N ILE A 6 -32.45 1.57 -17.70
CA ILE A 6 -32.54 1.68 -16.25
C ILE A 6 -31.99 3.06 -15.85
N GLN A 7 -32.83 3.85 -15.19
CA GLN A 7 -32.45 5.18 -14.71
C GLN A 7 -31.74 5.09 -13.35
N MET A 8 -30.65 5.85 -13.17
CA MET A 8 -29.99 5.97 -11.86
C MET A 8 -30.86 6.73 -10.86
N SER A 9 -30.91 6.25 -9.63
CA SER A 9 -31.58 6.95 -8.52
C SER A 9 -30.72 8.12 -8.03
N SER A 10 -31.33 9.09 -7.36
CA SER A 10 -30.63 10.27 -6.81
C SER A 10 -29.61 9.94 -5.71
N ALA A 11 -29.68 8.74 -5.13
CA ALA A 11 -28.74 8.28 -4.11
C ALA A 11 -27.50 7.56 -4.70
N MET A 12 -27.50 7.28 -6.00
CA MET A 12 -26.40 6.56 -6.66
C MET A 12 -25.33 7.52 -7.17
N ASN A 13 -24.06 7.22 -6.84
CA ASN A 13 -22.89 7.92 -7.35
C ASN A 13 -22.03 6.95 -8.17
N LEU A 14 -21.47 7.42 -9.28
CA LEU A 14 -20.55 6.67 -10.12
C LEU A 14 -19.21 7.40 -10.17
N ILE A 15 -18.14 6.71 -9.81
CA ILE A 15 -16.78 7.25 -9.74
C ILE A 15 -15.89 6.36 -10.62
N PHE A 16 -14.98 6.99 -11.36
CA PHE A 16 -13.98 6.32 -12.18
C PHE A 16 -12.59 6.82 -11.77
N GLU A 17 -11.60 5.91 -11.81
CA GLU A 17 -10.18 6.23 -11.58
C GLU A 17 -9.35 5.96 -12.85
N PRO A 18 -9.57 6.71 -13.95
CA PRO A 18 -8.76 6.57 -15.15
C PRO A 18 -7.36 7.15 -14.95
N ALA A 19 -6.35 6.54 -15.57
CA ALA A 19 -4.97 7.05 -15.53
C ALA A 19 -4.80 8.33 -16.37
N ASP A 20 -5.48 8.40 -17.51
CA ASP A 20 -5.50 9.55 -18.41
C ASP A 20 -6.86 9.66 -19.12
N LEU A 21 -7.07 10.81 -19.76
CA LEU A 21 -8.29 11.11 -20.52
C LEU A 21 -7.98 11.38 -22.01
N GLU A 22 -6.83 10.92 -22.51
CA GLU A 22 -6.35 11.28 -23.85
C GLU A 22 -7.31 10.81 -24.96
N GLN A 23 -8.01 9.71 -24.71
CA GLN A 23 -8.96 9.11 -25.65
C GLN A 23 -10.42 9.55 -25.40
N ALA A 24 -10.67 10.40 -24.40
CA ALA A 24 -12.00 10.84 -24.07
C ALA A 24 -12.40 12.05 -24.92
N SER A 25 -13.61 12.02 -25.48
CA SER A 25 -14.12 13.20 -26.19
C SER A 25 -14.46 14.32 -25.19
N PRO A 26 -14.21 15.60 -25.52
CA PRO A 26 -14.58 16.73 -24.66
C PRO A 26 -16.06 16.73 -24.25
N ALA A 27 -16.95 16.23 -25.13
CA ALA A 27 -18.38 16.12 -24.88
C ALA A 27 -18.74 15.03 -23.85
N THR A 28 -17.90 14.01 -23.69
CA THR A 28 -18.09 12.95 -22.68
C THR A 28 -17.68 13.45 -21.30
N VAL A 29 -16.51 14.08 -21.20
CA VAL A 29 -15.96 14.54 -19.91
C VAL A 29 -16.64 15.79 -19.39
N SER A 30 -17.30 16.59 -20.24
CA SER A 30 -18.03 17.79 -19.80
C SER A 30 -19.25 17.50 -18.91
N ARG A 31 -19.72 16.25 -18.86
CA ARG A 31 -20.87 15.84 -18.05
C ARG A 31 -20.47 15.29 -16.68
N CYS A 32 -19.17 15.10 -16.44
CA CYS A 32 -18.63 14.52 -15.22
C CYS A 32 -17.92 15.59 -14.39
N GLY A 33 -17.96 15.45 -13.06
CA GLY A 33 -17.06 16.18 -12.18
C GLY A 33 -15.66 15.59 -12.28
N MET A 34 -14.66 16.42 -12.62
CA MET A 34 -13.28 15.97 -12.79
C MET A 34 -12.45 16.35 -11.57
N ILE A 35 -11.79 15.37 -10.95
CA ILE A 35 -10.85 15.56 -9.84
C ILE A 35 -9.46 15.16 -10.34
N TYR A 36 -8.54 16.11 -10.40
CA TYR A 36 -7.15 15.86 -10.77
C TYR A 36 -6.34 15.61 -9.51
N MET A 37 -5.65 14.47 -9.44
CA MET A 37 -4.74 14.13 -8.35
C MET A 37 -3.35 13.89 -8.92
N GLU A 38 -2.37 14.64 -8.42
CA GLU A 38 -0.97 14.40 -8.75
C GLU A 38 -0.39 13.31 -7.84
N PRO A 39 0.14 12.19 -8.37
CA PRO A 39 0.65 11.09 -7.54
C PRO A 39 1.79 11.50 -6.59
N HIS A 40 2.53 12.57 -6.89
CA HIS A 40 3.58 13.07 -6.02
C HIS A 40 3.05 13.81 -4.79
N GLN A 41 1.81 14.31 -4.82
CA GLN A 41 1.20 15.02 -3.69
C GLN A 41 0.81 14.05 -2.57
N LEU A 42 0.46 12.80 -2.91
CA LEU A 42 0.17 11.77 -1.91
C LEU A 42 1.43 11.37 -1.12
N GLY A 43 2.58 11.32 -1.80
CA GLY A 43 3.85 10.93 -1.21
C GLY A 43 3.88 9.47 -0.71
N TRP A 44 4.96 9.11 -0.03
CA TRP A 44 5.16 7.76 0.51
C TRP A 44 4.74 7.61 1.98
N ARG A 45 4.55 8.73 2.69
CA ARG A 45 4.21 8.77 4.12
C ARG A 45 2.90 8.05 4.46
N PRO A 46 1.79 8.21 3.71
CA PRO A 46 0.56 7.49 4.01
C PRO A 46 0.72 5.96 3.97
N LEU A 47 1.60 5.46 3.09
CA LEU A 47 1.92 4.04 3.00
C LEU A 47 2.72 3.59 4.23
N LYS A 48 3.70 4.40 4.67
CA LYS A 48 4.45 4.16 5.91
C LYS A 48 3.52 4.17 7.12
N ASP A 49 2.64 5.15 7.25
CA ASP A 49 1.71 5.25 8.39
C ASP A 49 0.79 4.02 8.46
N SER A 50 0.26 3.57 7.32
CA SER A 50 -0.52 2.33 7.25
C SER A 50 0.32 1.11 7.65
N TYR A 51 1.59 1.07 7.29
CA TYR A 51 2.49 -0.03 7.66
C TYR A 51 2.84 -0.03 9.14
N ILE A 52 3.18 1.12 9.72
CA ILE A 52 3.43 1.29 11.16
C ILE A 52 2.21 0.84 11.97
N LYS A 53 1.00 1.18 11.51
CA LYS A 53 -0.23 0.68 12.13
C LYS A 53 -0.33 -0.84 12.07
N SER A 54 -0.01 -1.47 10.94
CA SER A 54 0.02 -2.93 10.84
C SER A 54 1.11 -3.57 11.71
N LEU A 55 2.20 -2.86 11.99
CA LEU A 55 3.24 -3.33 12.90
C LEU A 55 2.81 -3.29 14.37
N SER A 56 1.94 -2.36 14.76
CA SER A 56 1.39 -2.32 16.12
C SER A 56 0.49 -3.52 16.47
N GLU A 57 0.06 -4.29 15.47
CA GLU A 57 -0.68 -5.55 15.65
C GLU A 57 0.25 -6.74 15.94
N LEU A 58 1.53 -6.62 15.59
CA LEU A 58 2.57 -7.56 15.99
C LEU A 58 3.09 -7.08 17.33
N GLU A 59 3.08 -7.91 18.38
CA GLU A 59 3.40 -7.60 19.79
C GLU A 59 4.84 -7.07 20.03
N LEU A 60 5.25 -6.04 19.30
CA LEU A 60 6.51 -5.33 19.34
C LEU A 60 6.41 -4.22 20.39
N SER A 61 7.54 -3.94 21.05
CA SER A 61 7.63 -2.77 21.94
C SER A 61 7.36 -1.48 21.18
N GLU A 62 6.63 -0.56 21.79
CA GLU A 62 6.35 0.78 21.23
C GLU A 62 7.65 1.51 20.87
N GLU A 63 8.72 1.34 21.66
CA GLU A 63 10.04 1.91 21.41
C GLU A 63 10.64 1.47 20.06
N TYR A 64 10.44 0.21 19.67
CA TYR A 64 10.94 -0.29 18.40
C TYR A 64 10.13 0.26 17.22
N ILE A 65 8.83 0.48 17.41
CA ILE A 65 7.95 1.05 16.40
C ILE A 65 8.33 2.52 16.14
N GLU A 66 8.58 3.29 17.20
CA GLU A 66 9.08 4.67 17.08
C GLU A 66 10.43 4.73 16.37
N LEU A 67 11.37 3.86 16.75
CA LEU A 67 12.68 3.77 16.09
C LEU A 67 12.55 3.49 14.58
N ILE A 68 11.69 2.53 14.21
CA ILE A 68 11.45 2.22 12.79
C ILE A 68 10.87 3.43 12.08
N ASN A 69 9.89 4.12 12.67
CA ASN A 69 9.30 5.30 12.07
C ASN A 69 10.34 6.40 11.82
N ASP A 70 11.20 6.68 12.80
CA ASP A 70 12.26 7.68 12.68
C ASP A 70 13.29 7.31 11.60
N MET A 71 13.65 6.03 11.51
CA MET A 71 14.54 5.54 10.45
C MET A 71 13.93 5.72 9.06
N PHE A 72 12.63 5.47 8.90
CA PHE A 72 11.94 5.69 7.62
C PHE A 72 11.92 7.18 7.25
N GLU A 73 11.57 8.07 8.17
CA GLU A 73 11.56 9.52 7.91
C GLU A 73 12.95 10.07 7.58
N TRP A 74 13.99 9.56 8.24
CA TRP A 74 15.36 10.00 7.98
C TRP A 74 15.93 9.46 6.66
N LEU A 75 15.67 8.19 6.33
CA LEU A 75 16.38 7.51 5.24
C LEU A 75 15.67 7.61 3.89
N VAL A 76 14.34 7.59 3.87
CA VAL A 76 13.59 7.37 2.63
C VAL A 76 13.71 8.54 1.66
N ASP A 77 13.50 9.78 2.12
CA ASP A 77 13.57 10.96 1.24
C ASP A 77 14.97 11.15 0.61
N PRO A 78 16.08 11.11 1.38
CA PRO A 78 17.43 11.18 0.81
C PRO A 78 17.74 10.03 -0.16
N SER A 79 17.28 8.81 0.15
CA SER A 79 17.49 7.64 -0.71
C SER A 79 16.74 7.78 -2.04
N LEU A 80 15.50 8.22 -2.01
CA LEU A 80 14.70 8.48 -3.21
C LEU A 80 15.32 9.61 -4.05
N GLN A 81 15.86 10.65 -3.41
CA GLN A 81 16.54 11.73 -4.11
C GLN A 81 17.84 11.24 -4.76
N PHE A 82 18.63 10.45 -4.06
CA PHE A 82 19.85 9.84 -4.59
C PHE A 82 19.54 8.97 -5.81
N LEU A 83 18.52 8.10 -5.74
CA LEU A 83 18.10 7.27 -6.87
C LEU A 83 17.68 8.11 -8.09
N LYS A 84 16.99 9.23 -7.89
CA LYS A 84 16.54 10.11 -8.98
C LYS A 84 17.69 10.89 -9.63
N LEU A 85 18.68 11.32 -8.85
CA LEU A 85 19.74 12.22 -9.32
C LEU A 85 20.99 11.49 -9.80
N MET A 86 21.32 10.36 -9.17
CA MET A 86 22.62 9.70 -9.31
C MET A 86 22.54 8.34 -10.01
N CYS A 87 21.36 7.73 -10.09
CA CYS A 87 21.21 6.38 -10.63
C CYS A 87 20.51 6.37 -11.99
N VAL A 88 20.96 5.47 -12.86
CA VAL A 88 20.27 5.17 -14.13
C VAL A 88 19.35 3.97 -13.89
N THR A 89 18.05 4.20 -13.92
CA THR A 89 17.03 3.15 -13.76
C THR A 89 16.58 2.63 -15.11
N PHE A 90 16.56 1.31 -15.30
CA PHE A 90 16.09 0.67 -16.54
C PHE A 90 14.59 0.87 -16.78
N LEU A 91 13.79 0.90 -15.70
CA LEU A 91 12.36 1.17 -15.73
C LEU A 91 12.05 2.43 -14.92
N LYS A 92 11.11 3.24 -15.42
CA LYS A 92 10.55 4.34 -14.65
C LYS A 92 9.64 3.77 -13.58
N THR A 93 9.96 4.05 -12.32
CA THR A 93 9.17 3.57 -11.17
C THR A 93 8.81 4.76 -10.28
N SER A 94 7.60 4.75 -9.71
CA SER A 94 7.18 5.79 -8.77
C SER A 94 7.90 5.60 -7.42
N GLY A 95 8.17 6.72 -6.72
CA GLY A 95 8.79 6.65 -5.39
C GLY A 95 7.97 5.82 -4.39
N ILE A 96 6.64 5.89 -4.50
CA ILE A 96 5.70 5.10 -3.69
C ILE A 96 5.93 3.61 -3.90
N HIS A 97 6.13 3.16 -5.14
CA HIS A 97 6.35 1.75 -5.44
C HIS A 97 7.69 1.24 -4.90
N LEU A 98 8.73 2.08 -4.92
CA LEU A 98 10.03 1.75 -4.32
C LEU A 98 9.92 1.59 -2.81
N VAL A 99 9.24 2.52 -2.13
CA VAL A 99 9.01 2.44 -0.68
C VAL A 99 8.14 1.24 -0.33
N HIS A 100 7.11 0.95 -1.12
CA HIS A 100 6.29 -0.26 -0.92
C HIS A 100 7.13 -1.54 -1.02
N SER A 101 8.04 -1.62 -1.99
CA SER A 101 8.95 -2.75 -2.14
C SER A 101 9.91 -2.89 -0.96
N LEU A 102 10.45 -1.76 -0.48
CA LEU A 102 11.28 -1.72 0.74
C LEU A 102 10.51 -2.26 1.95
N THR A 103 9.30 -1.76 2.19
CA THR A 103 8.45 -2.19 3.31
C THR A 103 8.15 -3.68 3.25
N ARG A 104 7.88 -4.24 2.06
CA ARG A 104 7.64 -5.68 1.90
C ARG A 104 8.88 -6.51 2.24
N LEU A 105 10.05 -6.10 1.76
CA LEU A 105 11.31 -6.78 2.08
C LEU A 105 11.62 -6.71 3.58
N PHE A 106 11.46 -5.53 4.18
CA PHE A 106 11.64 -5.34 5.61
C PHE A 106 10.69 -6.23 6.43
N ASN A 107 9.41 -6.31 6.04
CA ASN A 107 8.44 -7.18 6.69
C ASN A 107 8.82 -8.68 6.59
N CYS A 108 9.36 -9.13 5.44
CA CYS A 108 9.87 -10.50 5.32
C CYS A 108 10.99 -10.78 6.33
N LEU A 109 11.99 -9.88 6.41
CA LEU A 109 13.10 -10.02 7.34
C LEU A 109 12.65 -10.00 8.81
N MET A 110 11.70 -9.13 9.15
CA MET A 110 11.14 -9.04 10.50
C MET A 110 10.39 -10.32 10.88
N LYS A 111 9.58 -10.88 9.97
CA LYS A 111 8.86 -12.14 10.20
C LYS A 111 9.81 -13.31 10.42
N ASP A 112 10.88 -13.40 9.63
CA ASP A 112 11.89 -14.45 9.80
C ASP A 112 12.61 -14.32 11.14
N MET A 113 12.92 -13.08 11.57
CA MET A 113 13.54 -12.81 12.88
C MET A 113 12.60 -13.21 14.03
N LEU A 114 11.33 -12.84 13.96
CA LEU A 114 10.32 -13.21 14.96
C LEU A 114 10.09 -14.73 15.00
N ALA A 115 10.07 -15.40 13.85
CA ALA A 115 9.94 -16.86 13.76
C ALA A 115 11.19 -17.61 14.27
N SER A 116 12.35 -16.97 14.22
CA SER A 116 13.61 -17.56 14.68
C SER A 116 13.84 -17.45 16.19
N GLN A 117 13.04 -16.64 16.92
CA GLN A 117 13.02 -16.70 18.37
C GLN A 117 12.25 -17.95 18.80
N PRO A 118 12.89 -18.94 19.43
CA PRO A 118 12.16 -20.06 19.99
C PRO A 118 11.33 -19.53 21.16
N SER A 119 10.04 -19.30 20.93
CA SER A 119 9.09 -19.29 22.04
C SER A 119 8.98 -20.73 22.53
N ASP A 120 9.23 -20.97 23.82
CA ASP A 120 9.06 -22.24 24.55
C ASP A 120 7.60 -22.78 24.58
N LEU A 121 6.83 -22.54 23.51
CA LEU A 121 5.43 -22.92 23.32
C LEU A 121 5.24 -23.84 22.11
N ASP A 122 6.29 -24.12 21.35
CA ASP A 122 6.25 -24.97 20.14
C ASP A 122 5.94 -26.46 20.41
N GLU A 123 5.92 -26.90 21.67
CA GLU A 123 5.45 -28.26 22.02
C GLU A 123 3.91 -28.38 22.10
N ALA A 124 3.15 -27.29 22.25
CA ALA A 124 1.70 -27.37 22.44
C ALA A 124 0.87 -27.27 21.13
N VAL A 125 1.40 -26.60 20.09
CA VAL A 125 0.62 -26.31 18.87
C VAL A 125 0.68 -27.44 17.84
N ARG A 126 1.64 -28.38 17.95
CA ARG A 126 1.62 -29.62 17.15
C ARG A 126 0.44 -30.56 17.46
N SER A 127 -0.33 -30.29 18.52
CA SER A 127 -1.45 -31.14 18.98
C SER A 127 -2.85 -30.66 18.56
N SER A 128 -3.02 -29.47 17.99
CA SER A 128 -4.37 -28.92 17.72
C SER A 128 -4.51 -28.42 16.28
N ASP A 129 -4.45 -29.42 15.41
CA ASP A 129 -4.89 -29.42 14.02
C ASP A 129 -6.37 -28.99 13.91
N VAL A 130 -6.66 -27.69 13.69
CA VAL A 130 -8.02 -27.24 13.29
C VAL A 130 -7.97 -26.05 12.32
N ARG A 131 -7.87 -26.38 11.03
CA ARG A 131 -8.82 -25.97 9.95
C ARG A 131 -9.20 -24.48 9.87
N TYR A 132 -8.53 -23.71 9.00
CA TYR A 132 -9.06 -22.44 8.48
C TYR A 132 -10.17 -22.70 7.45
N PRO A 133 -11.38 -22.13 7.57
CA PRO A 133 -12.31 -22.09 6.46
C PRO A 133 -12.02 -20.85 5.61
N PHE A 134 -11.61 -21.08 4.37
CA PHE A 134 -11.85 -20.16 3.27
C PHE A 134 -13.33 -19.77 3.25
N LYS A 135 -13.65 -18.47 3.39
CA LYS A 135 -14.98 -17.96 3.01
C LYS A 135 -14.89 -17.30 1.63
N LYS A 136 -15.79 -17.75 0.75
CA LYS A 136 -16.16 -17.14 -0.53
C LYS A 136 -16.80 -15.78 -0.30
#